data_AF-A0A2E4J298-F1
#
_entry.id   AF-A0A2E4J298-F1
#
_cell.length_a   1.000
_cell.length_b   1.000
_cell.length_c   1.000
_cell.angle_alpha   90.00
_cell.angle_beta   90.00
_cell.angle_gamma   90.00
#
_symmetry.space_group_name_H-M   'P 1'
#
loop_
_entity.id
_entity.type
_entity.pdbx_description
1 polymer ?
#
loop_
_entity_poly.entity_id
_entity_poly.type
_entity_poly.pdbx_seq_one_letter_code
_entity_poly.pdbx_strand_id
1 'polypeptide(L)'
;MKTQPLPETEVQEIIERFHRDGYAVIPNVFSADECVQLLQLTDEIAERPSVQEASKGWFVVRAPQDEDIAFTRLFIREPVLSLVQQILGPECRFAGQNVIRNQPGEAVSNWHVDDNNKLEHPLPPEIPR
;
A
#
# COMPACT_ATOMS: atom_id res chain seq x y z
N MET A 1 -7.31 16.05 5.77
CA MET A 1 -7.65 14.65 5.48
C MET A 1 -8.54 14.62 4.26
N LYS A 2 -8.11 13.95 3.20
CA LYS A 2 -8.94 13.80 1.99
C LYS A 2 -9.87 12.60 2.18
N THR A 3 -11.17 12.80 2.00
CA THR A 3 -12.23 11.77 2.16
C THR A 3 -13.14 11.67 0.94
N GLN A 4 -12.83 12.43 -0.11
CA GLN A 4 -13.63 12.59 -1.32
C GLN A 4 -12.70 12.42 -2.52
N PRO A 5 -13.24 12.06 -3.70
CA PRO A 5 -12.49 12.08 -4.94
C PRO A 5 -11.84 13.44 -5.20
N LEU A 6 -10.69 13.44 -5.87
CA LEU A 6 -10.01 14.68 -6.26
C LEU A 6 -10.73 15.34 -7.44
N PRO A 7 -10.57 16.66 -7.62
CA PRO A 7 -10.95 17.33 -8.86
C PRO A 7 -10.28 16.67 -10.06
N GLU A 8 -11.00 16.61 -11.19
CA GLU A 8 -10.53 15.91 -12.40
C GLU A 8 -9.16 16.40 -12.89
N THR A 9 -8.87 17.70 -12.80
CA THR A 9 -7.58 18.25 -13.19
C THR A 9 -6.43 17.72 -12.32
N GLU A 10 -6.63 17.61 -11.00
CA GLU A 10 -5.64 17.05 -10.07
C GLU A 10 -5.45 15.55 -10.32
N VAL A 11 -6.53 14.82 -10.64
CA VAL A 11 -6.48 13.41 -11.03
C VAL A 11 -5.59 13.21 -12.26
N GLN A 12 -5.82 14.00 -13.33
CA GLN A 12 -5.04 13.86 -14.57
C GLN A 12 -3.55 14.14 -14.35
N GLU A 13 -3.21 15.20 -13.60
CA GLU A 13 -1.81 15.51 -13.27
C GLU A 13 -1.12 14.37 -12.50
N ILE A 14 -1.83 13.73 -11.57
CA ILE A 14 -1.32 12.57 -10.80
C ILE A 14 -1.12 11.37 -11.72
N ILE A 15 -2.08 11.07 -12.60
CA ILE A 15 -2.01 9.94 -13.55
C ILE A 15 -0.87 10.13 -14.55
N GLU A 16 -0.74 11.31 -15.14
CA GLU A 16 0.37 11.63 -16.06
C GLU A 16 1.73 11.46 -15.37
N ARG A 17 1.85 11.93 -14.12
CA ARG A 17 3.06 11.74 -13.32
C ARG A 17 3.33 10.27 -13.03
N PHE A 18 2.32 9.50 -12.66
CA PHE A 18 2.45 8.07 -12.41
C PHE A 18 2.94 7.32 -13.65
N HIS A 19 2.36 7.58 -14.83
CA HIS A 19 2.80 6.93 -16.07
C HIS A 19 4.20 7.32 -16.51
N ARG A 20 4.64 8.55 -16.22
CA ARG A 20 5.99 9.03 -16.57
C ARG A 20 7.06 8.53 -15.59
N ASP A 21 6.79 8.63 -14.29
CA ASP A 21 7.80 8.45 -13.24
C ASP A 21 7.72 7.06 -12.59
N GLY A 22 6.64 6.30 -12.83
CA GLY A 22 6.37 5.01 -12.20
C GLY A 22 5.81 5.10 -10.77
N TYR A 23 5.62 6.31 -10.24
CA TYR A 23 5.06 6.56 -8.92
C TYR A 23 4.36 7.92 -8.84
N ALA A 24 3.48 8.09 -7.84
CA ALA A 24 2.91 9.38 -7.49
C ALA A 24 2.75 9.50 -5.97
N VAL A 25 2.74 10.74 -5.46
CA VAL A 25 2.56 11.04 -4.03
C VAL A 25 1.29 11.84 -3.85
N ILE A 26 0.38 11.34 -3.02
CA ILE A 26 -0.85 12.04 -2.65
C ILE A 26 -0.71 12.49 -1.20
N PRO A 27 -0.50 13.80 -0.94
CA PRO A 27 -0.32 14.27 0.42
C PRO A 27 -1.65 14.26 1.19
N ASN A 28 -1.55 14.13 2.51
CA ASN A 28 -2.68 14.30 3.44
C ASN A 28 -3.86 13.34 3.19
N VAL A 29 -3.58 12.13 2.69
CA VAL A 29 -4.56 11.03 2.63
C VAL A 29 -5.04 10.69 4.05
N PHE A 30 -4.15 10.72 5.04
CA PHE A 30 -4.51 10.56 6.45
C PHE A 30 -4.31 11.88 7.22
N SER A 31 -5.11 12.08 8.25
CA SER A 31 -4.85 13.05 9.32
C SER A 31 -3.78 12.53 10.28
N ALA A 32 -3.22 13.42 11.10
CA ALA A 32 -2.30 13.03 12.17
C ALA A 32 -2.96 12.05 13.16
N ASP A 33 -4.23 12.29 13.52
CA ASP A 33 -4.96 11.46 14.47
C ASP A 33 -5.24 10.06 13.90
N GLU A 34 -5.59 9.95 12.61
CA GLU A 34 -5.73 8.65 11.93
C GLU A 34 -4.39 7.90 11.91
N CYS A 35 -3.27 8.58 11.66
CA CYS A 35 -1.95 7.95 11.69
C CYS A 35 -1.63 7.41 13.10
N VAL A 36 -1.91 8.17 14.15
CA VAL A 36 -1.72 7.74 15.54
C VAL A 36 -2.61 6.53 15.86
N GLN A 37 -3.87 6.57 15.45
CA GLN A 37 -4.82 5.48 15.67
C GLN A 37 -4.38 4.19 14.96
N LEU A 38 -4.01 4.27 13.67
CA LEU A 38 -3.56 3.11 12.89
C LEU A 38 -2.25 2.53 13.44
N LEU A 39 -1.35 3.38 13.94
CA LEU A 39 -0.13 2.95 14.61
C LEU A 39 -0.45 2.16 15.89
N GLN A 40 -1.28 2.72 16.77
CA GLN A 40 -1.68 2.05 18.01
C GLN A 40 -2.35 0.71 17.75
N LEU A 41 -3.31 0.66 16.80
CA LEU A 41 -3.97 -0.60 16.42
C LEU A 41 -2.98 -1.61 15.86
N THR A 42 -2.02 -1.17 15.05
CA THR A 42 -0.98 -2.05 14.50
C THR A 42 -0.15 -2.66 15.63
N ASP A 43 0.26 -1.87 16.61
CA ASP A 43 1.04 -2.35 17.76
C ASP A 43 0.23 -3.34 18.60
N GLU A 44 -1.04 -3.02 18.90
CA GLU A 44 -1.94 -3.92 19.62
C GLU A 44 -2.16 -5.26 18.89
N ILE A 45 -2.34 -5.23 17.56
CA ILE A 45 -2.52 -6.43 16.74
C ILE A 45 -1.22 -7.25 16.71
N ALA A 46 -0.06 -6.60 16.60
CA ALA A 46 1.23 -7.27 16.53
C ALA A 46 1.60 -8.03 17.82
N GLU A 47 1.06 -7.61 18.97
CA GLU A 47 1.24 -8.31 20.26
C GLU A 47 0.31 -9.51 20.44
N ARG A 48 -0.66 -9.74 19.53
CA ARG A 48 -1.56 -10.90 19.62
C ARG A 48 -0.78 -12.20 19.35
N PRO A 49 -0.92 -13.25 20.19
CA PRO A 49 -0.20 -14.51 19.99
C PRO A 49 -0.42 -15.14 18.61
N SER A 50 -1.65 -15.08 18.08
CA SER A 50 -1.98 -15.58 16.74
C SER A 50 -1.19 -14.88 15.63
N VAL A 51 -1.03 -13.57 15.74
CA VAL A 51 -0.29 -12.74 14.77
C VAL A 51 1.21 -12.96 14.93
N GLN A 52 1.72 -13.04 16.16
CA GLN A 52 3.13 -13.36 16.42
C GLN A 52 3.51 -14.73 15.84
N GLU A 53 2.69 -15.75 16.05
CA GLU A 53 2.89 -17.08 15.48
C GLU A 53 2.84 -17.06 13.94
N ALA A 54 1.87 -16.37 13.35
CA ALA A 54 1.72 -16.23 11.90
C ALA A 54 2.86 -15.44 11.25
N SER A 55 3.44 -14.48 11.96
CA SER A 55 4.55 -13.65 11.47
C SER A 55 5.83 -14.45 11.21
N LYS A 56 6.02 -15.58 11.90
CA LYS A 56 7.24 -16.40 11.83
C LYS A 56 8.53 -15.58 12.00
N GLY A 57 8.49 -14.55 12.85
CA GLY A 57 9.61 -13.65 13.10
C GLY A 57 9.81 -12.56 12.04
N TRP A 58 8.90 -12.43 11.08
CA TRP A 58 8.90 -11.29 10.15
C TRP A 58 8.25 -10.08 10.80
N PHE A 59 8.76 -8.89 10.49
CA PHE A 59 8.24 -7.60 10.97
C PHE A 59 6.95 -7.15 10.24
N VAL A 60 6.13 -8.08 9.77
CA VAL A 60 4.94 -7.80 8.96
C VAL A 60 3.68 -8.32 9.64
N VAL A 61 2.72 -7.43 9.87
CA VAL A 61 1.35 -7.80 10.24
C VAL A 61 0.61 -8.12 8.95
N ARG A 62 0.33 -9.40 8.73
CA ARG A 62 -0.37 -9.88 7.53
C ARG A 62 -1.88 -9.79 7.72
N ALA A 63 -2.58 -9.38 6.67
CA ALA A 63 -4.04 -9.35 6.64
C ALA A 63 -4.70 -8.63 7.84
N PRO A 64 -4.27 -7.41 8.22
CA PRO A 64 -4.81 -6.72 9.40
C PRO A 64 -6.30 -6.38 9.29
N GLN A 65 -6.88 -6.42 8.08
CA GLN A 65 -8.32 -6.28 7.86
C GLN A 65 -9.14 -7.43 8.48
N ASP A 66 -8.52 -8.59 8.72
CA ASP A 66 -9.16 -9.72 9.38
C ASP A 66 -9.17 -9.52 10.91
N GLU A 67 -8.33 -8.62 11.42
CA GLU A 67 -8.11 -8.36 12.85
C GLU A 67 -8.85 -7.11 13.35
N ASP A 68 -9.06 -6.09 12.50
CA ASP A 68 -9.81 -4.88 12.82
C ASP A 68 -10.44 -4.19 11.58
N ILE A 69 -11.67 -3.70 11.74
CA ILE A 69 -12.44 -3.02 10.68
C ILE A 69 -11.81 -1.71 10.20
N ALA A 70 -10.97 -1.05 11.01
CA ALA A 70 -10.24 0.15 10.62
C ALA A 70 -9.40 -0.10 9.36
N PHE A 71 -8.81 -1.29 9.23
CA PHE A 71 -8.01 -1.70 8.08
C PHE A 71 -8.88 -2.04 6.85
N THR A 72 -10.06 -2.62 7.05
CA THR A 72 -11.03 -2.86 5.96
C THR A 72 -11.53 -1.56 5.34
N ARG A 73 -11.72 -0.51 6.15
CA ARG A 73 -12.14 0.82 5.67
C ARG A 73 -11.12 1.46 4.73
N LEU A 74 -9.85 1.06 4.79
CA LEU A 74 -8.81 1.55 3.89
C LEU A 74 -9.03 1.10 2.43
N PHE A 75 -9.74 -0.02 2.21
CA PHE A 75 -10.03 -0.51 0.85
C PHE A 75 -10.94 0.44 0.06
N ILE A 76 -11.74 1.24 0.75
CA ILE A 76 -12.66 2.21 0.13
C ILE A 76 -12.21 3.65 0.37
N ARG A 77 -10.93 3.87 0.66
CA ARG A 77 -10.40 5.18 0.99
C ARG A 77 -10.29 6.06 -0.25
N GLU A 78 -11.06 7.13 -0.28
CA GLU A 78 -10.82 8.23 -1.22
C GLU A 78 -9.67 9.14 -0.75
N PRO A 79 -8.88 9.71 -1.67
CA PRO A 79 -9.00 9.63 -3.12
C PRO A 79 -8.34 8.40 -3.76
N VAL A 80 -7.80 7.48 -2.95
CA VAL A 80 -6.96 6.38 -3.43
C VAL A 80 -7.76 5.41 -4.30
N LEU A 81 -8.98 5.03 -3.88
CA LEU A 81 -9.83 4.11 -4.63
C LEU A 81 -10.14 4.65 -6.03
N SER A 82 -10.70 5.86 -6.14
CA SER A 82 -11.04 6.43 -7.45
C SER A 82 -9.82 6.60 -8.36
N LEU A 83 -8.66 6.99 -7.81
CA LEU A 83 -7.42 7.09 -8.58
C LEU A 83 -6.94 5.73 -9.10
N VAL A 84 -6.94 4.70 -8.27
CA VAL A 84 -6.53 3.35 -8.67
C VAL A 84 -7.46 2.78 -9.73
N GLN A 85 -8.77 3.02 -9.63
CA GLN A 85 -9.73 2.61 -10.66
C GLN A 85 -9.48 3.29 -12.01
N GLN A 86 -8.99 4.52 -12.04
CA GLN A 86 -8.63 5.18 -13.30
C GLN A 86 -7.36 4.58 -13.93
N ILE A 87 -6.44 4.06 -13.11
CA ILE A 87 -5.18 3.45 -13.59
C ILE A 87 -5.39 1.99 -14.02
N LEU A 88 -6.08 1.19 -13.21
CA LEU A 88 -6.23 -0.26 -13.39
C LEU A 88 -7.57 -0.65 -14.03
N GLY A 89 -8.51 0.28 -14.16
CA GLY A 89 -9.87 0.04 -14.63
C GLY A 89 -10.87 -0.17 -13.48
N PRO A 90 -12.18 -0.07 -13.79
CA PRO A 90 -13.25 -0.07 -12.79
C PRO A 90 -13.38 -1.40 -12.02
N GLU A 91 -12.92 -2.50 -12.61
CA GLU A 91 -12.99 -3.85 -12.02
C GLU A 91 -11.78 -4.18 -11.13
N CYS A 92 -10.92 -3.20 -10.80
CA CYS A 92 -9.77 -3.43 -9.94
C CYS A 92 -10.21 -3.98 -8.57
N ARG A 93 -9.42 -4.90 -8.00
CA ARG A 93 -9.71 -5.55 -6.72
C ARG A 93 -8.51 -5.47 -5.80
N PHE A 94 -8.78 -5.40 -4.50
CA PHE A 94 -7.75 -5.58 -3.49
C PHE A 94 -7.35 -7.05 -3.42
N ALA A 95 -6.06 -7.33 -3.56
CA ALA A 95 -5.50 -8.67 -3.40
C ALA A 95 -5.12 -8.97 -1.93
N GLY A 96 -4.91 -7.95 -1.12
CA GLY A 96 -4.58 -8.06 0.29
C GLY A 96 -3.96 -6.77 0.83
N GLN A 97 -3.75 -6.74 2.13
CA GLN A 97 -3.09 -5.64 2.82
C GLN A 97 -2.16 -6.19 3.89
N ASN A 98 -1.06 -5.50 4.11
CA ASN A 98 -0.09 -5.79 5.16
C ASN A 98 0.35 -4.47 5.79
N VAL A 99 0.80 -4.52 7.04
CA VAL A 99 1.53 -3.41 7.67
C VAL A 99 2.96 -3.85 7.94
N ILE A 100 3.92 -3.05 7.48
CA ILE A 100 5.36 -3.29 7.66
C ILE A 100 5.83 -2.50 8.89
N ARG A 101 6.42 -3.18 9.87
CA ARG A 101 6.88 -2.62 11.17
C ARG A 101 8.40 -2.67 11.30
N ASN A 102 9.10 -1.86 10.52
CA ASN A 102 10.57 -1.80 10.57
C ASN A 102 11.08 -1.35 11.95
N GLN A 103 11.91 -2.17 12.60
CA GLN A 103 12.68 -1.75 13.77
C GLN A 103 13.91 -0.92 13.35
N PRO A 104 14.55 -0.17 14.27
CA PRO A 104 15.84 0.46 13.99
C PRO A 104 16.86 -0.56 13.46
N GLY A 105 17.33 -0.34 12.24
CA GLY A 105 18.27 -1.25 11.56
C GLY A 105 17.61 -2.35 10.70
N GLU A 106 16.29 -2.45 10.68
CA GLU A 106 15.53 -3.36 9.81
C GLU A 106 14.88 -2.59 8.66
N ALA A 107 15.12 -3.05 7.43
CA ALA A 107 14.43 -2.59 6.23
C ALA A 107 14.66 -3.59 5.10
N VAL A 108 13.79 -3.56 4.09
CA VAL A 108 14.15 -4.13 2.79
C VAL A 108 15.14 -3.17 2.13
N SER A 109 16.41 -3.55 2.07
CA SER A 109 17.51 -2.64 1.70
C SER A 109 18.17 -2.96 0.37
N ASN A 110 17.75 -4.01 -0.32
CA ASN A 110 18.22 -4.34 -1.67
C ASN A 110 17.24 -3.83 -2.73
N TRP A 111 17.77 -3.51 -3.92
CA TRP A 111 16.93 -3.26 -5.09
C TRP A 111 16.05 -4.48 -5.41
N HIS A 112 14.76 -4.26 -5.60
CA HIS A 112 13.78 -5.28 -5.93
C HIS A 112 12.53 -4.64 -6.56
N VAL A 113 11.64 -5.47 -7.08
CA VAL A 113 10.26 -5.12 -7.43
C VAL A 113 9.34 -6.05 -6.64
N ASP A 114 8.28 -5.49 -6.05
CA ASP A 114 7.40 -6.20 -5.10
C ASP A 114 6.76 -7.47 -5.70
N ASP A 115 6.50 -7.51 -7.00
CA ASP A 115 5.90 -8.67 -7.66
C ASP A 115 6.93 -9.77 -7.99
N ASN A 116 7.39 -10.45 -6.95
CA ASN A 116 8.25 -11.64 -7.00
C ASN A 116 9.54 -11.50 -7.82
N ASN A 117 10.12 -10.30 -7.96
CA ASN A 117 11.25 -10.03 -8.86
C ASN A 117 11.02 -10.50 -10.31
N LYS A 118 9.78 -10.75 -10.70
CA LYS A 118 9.43 -11.08 -12.07
C LYS A 118 9.04 -9.79 -12.74
N LEU A 119 10.02 -9.12 -13.32
CA LEU A 119 9.72 -8.11 -14.33
C LEU A 119 9.12 -8.86 -15.53
N GLU A 120 7.81 -9.14 -15.51
CA GLU A 120 7.10 -9.84 -16.61
C GLU A 120 6.80 -8.90 -17.79
N HIS A 121 7.64 -7.89 -18.01
CA HIS A 121 7.67 -7.23 -19.30
C HIS A 121 8.51 -8.07 -20.25
N PRO A 122 8.18 -8.14 -21.55
CA PRO A 122 9.15 -8.61 -22.52
C PRO A 122 10.36 -7.68 -22.39
N LEU A 123 11.45 -8.19 -21.81
CA LEU A 123 12.73 -7.53 -21.90
C LEU A 123 13.01 -7.32 -23.39
N PRO A 124 13.40 -6.10 -23.82
CA PRO A 124 13.90 -5.90 -25.16
C PRO A 124 14.97 -6.96 -25.48
N PRO A 125 15.00 -7.51 -26.70
CA PRO A 125 15.90 -8.62 -27.07
C PRO A 125 17.37 -8.42 -26.70
N GLU A 126 17.81 -7.17 -26.56
CA GLU A 126 19.15 -6.72 -26.21
C GLU A 126 19.55 -6.89 -24.73
N ILE A 127 18.62 -7.17 -23.82
CA ILE A 127 18.92 -7.34 -22.38
C ILE A 127 19.11 -8.83 -22.05
N PRO A 128 20.30 -9.25 -21.56
CA PRO A 128 20.56 -10.64 -21.16
C PRO A 128 19.58 -11.11 -20.08
N ARG A 129 19.15 -12.38 -20.18
CA ARG A 129 18.33 -13.06 -19.18
C ARG A 129 19.19 -13.71 -18.10
#